data_AF-A0A3R8T2L3-F1
#
_entry.id   AF-A0A3R8T2L3-F1
#
_cell.length_a   1.000
_cell.length_b   1.000
_cell.length_c   1.000
_cell.angle_alpha   90.00
_cell.angle_beta   90.00
_cell.angle_gamma   90.00
#
_symmetry.space_group_name_H-M   'P 1'
#
loop_
_entity.id
_entity.type
_entity.pdbx_description
1 polymer ?
#
loop_
_entity_poly.entity_id
_entity_poly.type
_entity_poly.pdbx_seq_one_letter_code
_entity_poly.pdbx_strand_id
1 'polypeptide(L)'
;DCQSVRNGSAWLVAFLKQADVAQIVIDGASGQKMLEEELKDSKIRNVILPTVKEIIIANSMWEQGIYQHTICHNGQPSLSKVVTNCDKRNIGSNGGFGYRSHFDDMDISLMDSALLAHWACATTKPKKKQQIRY
;
A
#
# COMPACT_ATOMS: atom_id res chain seq x y z
N ASP A 1 -18.94 -12.03 13.27
CA ASP A 1 -18.39 -11.09 14.26
C ASP A 1 -18.20 -9.70 13.68
N CYS A 2 -19.17 -8.81 13.90
CA CYS A 2 -19.01 -7.39 13.56
C CYS A 2 -18.42 -6.67 14.77
N GLN A 3 -17.09 -6.61 14.84
CA GLN A 3 -16.37 -5.72 15.76
C GLN A 3 -16.59 -4.26 15.34
N SER A 4 -16.64 -3.33 16.30
CA SER A 4 -16.69 -1.91 15.96
C SER A 4 -15.41 -1.52 15.19
N VAL A 5 -15.52 -0.62 14.20
CA VAL A 5 -14.38 -0.13 13.40
C VAL A 5 -13.21 0.32 14.30
N ARG A 6 -13.54 0.90 15.45
CA ARG A 6 -12.61 1.38 16.48
C ARG A 6 -11.88 0.26 17.23
N ASN A 7 -12.52 -0.89 17.47
CA ASN A 7 -11.82 -2.08 17.97
C ASN A 7 -10.92 -2.69 16.88
N GLY A 8 -11.30 -2.52 15.61
CA GLY A 8 -10.57 -3.06 14.46
C GLY A 8 -9.29 -2.31 14.10
N SER A 9 -9.16 -1.01 14.37
CA SER A 9 -7.98 -0.20 14.01
C SER A 9 -6.95 -0.03 15.13
N ALA A 10 -7.31 -0.29 16.37
CA ALA A 10 -6.43 -0.06 17.53
C ALA A 10 -5.10 -0.83 17.45
N TRP A 11 -5.13 -2.08 16.97
CA TRP A 11 -3.90 -2.87 16.78
C TRP A 11 -2.98 -2.27 15.72
N LEU A 12 -3.55 -1.70 14.65
CA LEU A 12 -2.80 -1.08 13.56
C LEU A 12 -2.12 0.19 14.06
N VAL A 13 -2.83 1.02 14.83
CA VAL A 13 -2.25 2.21 15.47
C VAL A 13 -1.12 1.82 16.42
N ALA A 14 -1.30 0.76 17.22
CA ALA A 14 -0.27 0.27 18.14
C ALA A 14 0.98 -0.24 17.40
N PHE A 15 0.78 -0.95 16.28
CA PHE A 15 1.85 -1.40 15.40
C PHE A 15 2.61 -0.22 14.78
N LEU A 16 1.90 0.73 14.17
CA LEU A 16 2.50 1.88 13.50
C LEU A 16 3.26 2.82 14.44
N LYS A 17 2.88 2.88 15.72
CA LYS A 17 3.64 3.64 16.73
C LYS A 17 5.02 3.05 17.04
N GLN A 18 5.19 1.74 16.83
CA GLN A 18 6.43 1.03 17.10
C GLN A 18 7.25 0.80 15.81
N ALA A 19 6.59 0.87 14.66
CA ALA A 19 7.22 0.66 13.37
C ALA A 19 8.10 1.86 12.97
N ASP A 20 9.35 1.60 12.59
CA ASP A 20 10.22 2.58 11.94
C ASP A 20 9.96 2.58 10.43
N VAL A 21 9.01 3.41 10.00
CA VAL A 21 8.57 3.50 8.61
C VAL A 21 8.75 4.91 8.05
N ALA A 22 9.27 5.00 6.82
CA ALA A 22 9.45 6.29 6.16
C ALA A 22 8.10 6.90 5.73
N GLN A 23 7.18 6.06 5.27
CA GLN A 23 5.89 6.47 4.71
C GLN A 23 4.86 5.36 4.89
N ILE A 24 3.60 5.73 5.09
CA ILE A 24 2.46 4.83 5.27
C ILE A 24 1.52 5.08 4.10
N VAL A 25 1.10 4.03 3.39
CA VAL A 25 0.10 4.12 2.31
C VAL A 25 -1.14 3.34 2.74
N ILE A 26 -2.31 3.95 2.62
CA ILE A 26 -3.59 3.32 2.99
C ILE A 26 -4.51 3.37 1.80
N ASP A 27 -4.73 2.20 1.18
CA ASP A 27 -5.71 2.03 0.12
C ASP A 27 -7.02 1.44 0.67
N GLY A 28 -8.14 1.94 0.16
CA GLY A 28 -9.49 1.59 0.60
C GLY A 28 -10.40 2.81 0.62
N ALA A 29 -11.47 2.80 -0.20
CA ALA A 29 -12.39 3.93 -0.31
C ALA A 29 -13.36 4.07 0.88
N SER A 30 -13.63 2.97 1.61
CA SER A 30 -14.56 2.96 2.74
C SER A 30 -13.80 3.13 4.06
N GLY A 31 -14.25 4.04 4.93
CA GLY A 31 -13.65 4.25 6.26
C GLY A 31 -12.28 4.97 6.27
N GLN A 32 -11.71 5.27 5.10
CA GLN A 32 -10.38 5.88 4.95
C GLN A 32 -10.21 7.17 5.75
N LYS A 33 -11.21 8.07 5.69
CA LYS A 33 -11.19 9.35 6.40
C LYS A 33 -11.16 9.18 7.92
N MET A 34 -11.94 8.22 8.44
CA MET A 34 -11.99 7.94 9.87
C MET A 34 -10.64 7.38 10.37
N LEU A 35 -10.03 6.46 9.60
CA LEU A 35 -8.70 5.96 9.93
C LEU A 35 -7.63 7.06 9.81
N GLU A 36 -7.71 7.92 8.80
CA GLU A 36 -6.80 9.06 8.65
C GLU A 36 -6.88 10.02 9.84
N GLU A 37 -8.09 10.33 10.31
CA GLU A 37 -8.31 11.14 11.52
C GLU A 37 -7.72 10.47 12.77
N GLU A 38 -7.96 9.17 12.96
CA GLU A 38 -7.42 8.42 14.10
C GLU A 38 -5.88 8.36 14.11
N LEU A 39 -5.25 8.23 12.94
CA LEU A 39 -3.81 8.28 12.78
C LEU A 39 -3.25 9.68 13.10
N LYS A 40 -3.95 10.73 12.66
CA LYS A 40 -3.61 12.13 12.99
C LYS A 40 -3.68 12.38 14.49
N ASP A 41 -4.76 11.97 15.15
CA ASP A 41 -4.95 12.08 16.59
C ASP A 41 -3.88 11.30 17.37
N SER A 42 -3.46 10.16 16.82
CA SER A 42 -2.38 9.33 17.35
C SER A 42 -0.97 9.86 17.06
N LYS A 43 -0.85 11.03 16.42
CA LYS A 43 0.41 11.67 16.00
C LYS A 43 1.25 10.84 15.02
N ILE A 44 0.62 9.92 14.30
CA ILE A 44 1.25 9.18 13.20
C ILE A 44 1.27 10.09 11.97
N ARG A 45 2.45 10.22 11.35
CA ARG A 45 2.70 11.15 10.22
C ARG A 45 3.09 10.38 8.97
N ASN A 46 3.25 11.10 7.86
CA ASN A 46 3.67 10.57 6.55
C ASN A 46 2.70 9.53 5.97
N VAL A 47 1.40 9.76 6.17
CA VAL A 47 0.33 8.92 5.60
C VAL A 47 -0.04 9.46 4.23
N ILE A 48 -0.14 8.58 3.24
CA ILE A 48 -0.64 8.85 1.89
C ILE A 48 -1.91 8.05 1.65
N LEU A 49 -2.93 8.75 1.18
CA LEU A 49 -4.16 8.18 0.66
C LEU A 49 -4.09 8.27 -0.88
N PRO A 50 -3.73 7.17 -1.57
CA PRO A 50 -3.46 7.24 -2.99
C PRO A 50 -4.75 7.49 -3.77
N THR A 51 -4.65 8.32 -4.79
CA THR A 51 -5.71 8.53 -5.78
C THR A 51 -5.80 7.35 -6.74
N VAL A 52 -6.93 7.22 -7.44
CA VAL A 52 -7.09 6.21 -8.50
C VAL A 52 -5.98 6.29 -9.55
N LYS A 53 -5.51 7.50 -9.88
CA LYS A 53 -4.41 7.69 -10.84
C LYS A 53 -3.09 7.12 -10.30
N GLU A 54 -2.80 7.36 -9.02
CA GLU A 54 -1.59 6.83 -8.37
C GLU A 54 -1.63 5.31 -8.25
N ILE A 55 -2.79 4.72 -7.96
CA ILE A 55 -2.98 3.27 -7.96
C ILE A 55 -2.67 2.67 -9.33
N ILE A 56 -3.18 3.26 -10.41
CA ILE A 56 -2.91 2.80 -11.79
C ILE A 56 -1.40 2.86 -12.11
N ILE A 57 -0.73 3.92 -11.68
CA ILE A 57 0.73 4.07 -11.84
C ILE A 57 1.47 3.01 -11.02
N ALA A 58 1.07 2.80 -9.76
CA ALA A 58 1.66 1.81 -8.87
C ALA A 58 1.56 0.38 -9.47
N ASN A 59 0.40 0.03 -10.04
CA ASN A 59 0.20 -1.25 -10.72
C ASN A 59 1.13 -1.44 -11.91
N SER A 60 1.25 -0.41 -12.75
CA SER A 60 2.18 -0.45 -13.90
C SER A 60 3.64 -0.57 -13.45
N MET A 61 4.04 0.15 -12.40
CA MET A 61 5.40 0.10 -11.86
C MET A 61 5.74 -1.24 -11.23
N TRP A 62 4.80 -1.87 -10.55
CA TRP A 62 4.95 -3.21 -9.98
C TRP A 62 5.16 -4.26 -11.06
N GLU A 63 4.30 -4.26 -12.08
CA GLU A 63 4.44 -5.16 -13.23
C GLU A 63 5.80 -5.00 -13.91
N GLN A 64 6.22 -3.76 -14.17
CA GLN A 64 7.52 -3.48 -14.75
C GLN A 64 8.66 -3.97 -13.86
N GLY A 65 8.59 -3.76 -12.55
CA GLY A 65 9.62 -4.20 -11.62
C GLY A 65 9.76 -5.72 -11.52
N ILE A 66 8.64 -6.46 -11.63
CA ILE A 66 8.66 -7.92 -11.75
C ILE A 66 9.35 -8.34 -13.05
N TYR A 67 8.92 -7.79 -14.20
CA TYR A 67 9.49 -8.15 -15.51
C TYR A 67 10.98 -7.82 -15.62
N GLN A 68 11.43 -6.75 -14.98
CA GLN A 68 12.83 -6.34 -14.97
C GLN A 68 13.66 -7.01 -13.87
N HIS A 69 13.05 -7.86 -13.04
CA HIS A 69 13.70 -8.49 -11.89
C HIS A 69 14.34 -7.49 -10.90
N THR A 70 13.69 -6.34 -10.68
CA THR A 70 14.17 -5.29 -9.77
C THR A 70 13.51 -5.35 -8.39
N ILE A 71 12.53 -6.23 -8.20
CA ILE A 71 11.81 -6.43 -6.93
C ILE A 71 12.26 -7.76 -6.31
N CYS A 72 12.54 -7.74 -5.01
CA CYS A 72 12.70 -8.93 -4.19
C CYS A 72 11.70 -8.94 -3.03
N HIS A 73 11.40 -10.12 -2.52
CA HIS A 73 10.60 -10.29 -1.31
C HIS A 73 11.27 -11.32 -0.39
N ASN A 74 10.83 -11.40 0.87
CA ASN A 74 11.48 -12.21 1.90
C ASN A 74 11.07 -13.70 1.87
N GLY A 75 10.74 -14.24 0.69
CA GLY A 75 10.40 -15.66 0.51
C GLY A 75 9.08 -16.12 1.15
N GLN A 76 8.18 -15.20 1.52
CA GLN A 76 6.89 -15.57 2.13
C GLN A 76 6.01 -16.37 1.14
N PRO A 77 5.61 -17.61 1.44
CA PRO A 77 4.86 -18.45 0.50
C PRO A 77 3.49 -17.88 0.12
N SER A 78 2.82 -17.19 1.05
CA SER A 78 1.52 -16.56 0.81
C SER A 78 1.60 -15.47 -0.26
N LEU A 79 2.62 -14.61 -0.19
CA LEU A 79 2.83 -13.56 -1.18
C LEU A 79 3.14 -14.17 -2.55
N SER A 80 4.03 -15.17 -2.62
CA SER A 80 4.32 -15.86 -3.87
C SER A 80 3.06 -16.47 -4.48
N LYS A 81 2.26 -17.17 -3.69
CA LYS A 81 1.02 -17.81 -4.15
C LYS A 81 0.04 -16.79 -4.74
N VAL A 82 -0.19 -15.66 -4.07
CA VAL A 82 -1.13 -14.62 -4.55
C VAL A 82 -0.59 -13.96 -5.83
N VAL A 83 0.69 -13.58 -5.85
CA VAL A 83 1.31 -12.89 -7.00
C VAL A 83 1.31 -13.76 -8.25
N THR A 84 1.53 -15.08 -8.12
CA THR A 84 1.54 -15.99 -9.27
C THR A 84 0.15 -16.45 -9.72
N ASN A 85 -0.91 -16.12 -8.96
CA ASN A 85 -2.28 -16.57 -9.23
C ASN A 85 -3.26 -15.39 -9.12
N CYS A 86 -2.97 -14.31 -9.84
CA CYS A 86 -3.81 -13.13 -9.93
C CYS A 86 -4.08 -12.76 -11.39
N ASP A 87 -5.21 -12.09 -11.61
CA ASP A 87 -5.61 -11.60 -12.93
C ASP A 87 -5.65 -10.07 -12.95
N LYS A 88 -5.40 -9.50 -14.13
CA LYS A 88 -5.66 -8.08 -14.36
C LYS A 88 -7.16 -7.82 -14.37
N ARG A 89 -7.55 -6.71 -13.75
CA ARG A 89 -8.91 -6.15 -13.75
C ARG A 89 -8.83 -4.70 -14.18
N ASN A 90 -9.73 -4.28 -15.06
CA ASN A 90 -9.81 -2.89 -15.50
C ASN A 90 -10.22 -1.97 -14.33
N ILE A 91 -9.60 -0.79 -14.27
CA ILE A 91 -9.93 0.31 -13.37
C ILE A 91 -10.37 1.50 -14.23
N GLY A 92 -11.65 1.85 -14.14
CA GLY A 92 -12.24 2.91 -14.95
C GLY A 92 -12.28 2.56 -16.45
N SER A 93 -12.51 3.58 -17.29
CA SER A 93 -12.61 3.45 -18.75
C SER A 93 -11.34 3.86 -19.51
N ASN A 94 -10.35 4.43 -18.83
CA ASN A 94 -9.17 5.05 -19.46
C ASN A 94 -7.99 4.08 -19.61
N GLY A 95 -8.23 2.78 -19.70
CA GLY A 95 -7.19 1.75 -19.84
C GLY A 95 -6.35 1.49 -18.58
N GLY A 96 -6.75 2.02 -17.43
CA GLY A 96 -6.14 1.67 -16.15
C GLY A 96 -6.45 0.23 -15.75
N PHE A 97 -5.55 -0.41 -15.00
CA PHE A 97 -5.76 -1.74 -14.46
C PHE A 97 -5.28 -1.82 -13.01
N GLY A 98 -5.77 -2.85 -12.32
CA GLY A 98 -5.22 -3.39 -11.10
C GLY A 98 -5.39 -4.89 -11.10
N TYR A 99 -5.27 -5.51 -9.93
CA TYR A 99 -5.32 -6.95 -9.83
C TYR A 99 -6.54 -7.44 -9.07
N ARG A 100 -6.88 -8.70 -9.32
CA ARG A 100 -7.85 -9.47 -8.53
C ARG A 100 -7.29 -10.87 -8.32
N SER A 101 -7.65 -11.49 -7.21
CA SER A 101 -7.34 -12.90 -7.00
C SER A 101 -8.07 -13.78 -8.01
N HIS A 102 -7.43 -14.88 -8.41
CA HIS A 102 -8.07 -15.92 -9.23
C HIS A 102 -9.04 -16.80 -8.41
N PHE A 103 -8.81 -16.91 -7.10
CA PHE A 103 -9.62 -17.72 -6.20
C PHE A 103 -10.18 -16.88 -5.04
N ASP A 104 -11.43 -17.14 -4.66
CA ASP A 104 -12.13 -16.38 -3.62
C ASP A 104 -11.49 -16.54 -2.23
N ASP A 105 -10.69 -17.58 -2.01
CA ASP A 105 -10.00 -17.87 -0.75
C ASP A 105 -8.62 -17.17 -0.62
N MET A 106 -8.15 -16.51 -1.67
CA MET A 106 -6.87 -15.81 -1.68
C MET A 106 -7.06 -14.31 -1.57
N ASP A 107 -6.50 -13.76 -0.50
CA ASP A 107 -6.56 -12.33 -0.21
C ASP A 107 -5.54 -11.54 -1.05
N ILE A 108 -6.06 -10.80 -2.04
CA ILE A 108 -5.26 -9.93 -2.91
C ILE A 108 -4.64 -8.75 -2.16
N SER A 109 -5.17 -8.39 -0.98
CA SER A 109 -4.70 -7.25 -0.19
C SER A 109 -3.23 -7.37 0.23
N LEU A 110 -2.73 -8.61 0.37
CA LEU A 110 -1.32 -8.87 0.66
C LEU A 110 -0.41 -8.40 -0.48
N MET A 111 -0.81 -8.67 -1.72
CA MET A 111 -0.08 -8.20 -2.90
C MET A 111 -0.24 -6.70 -3.08
N ASP A 112 -1.46 -6.17 -2.96
CA ASP A 112 -1.71 -4.72 -3.09
C ASP A 112 -0.88 -3.92 -2.06
N SER A 113 -0.73 -4.45 -0.83
CA SER A 113 0.14 -3.86 0.20
C SER A 113 1.60 -3.81 -0.23
N ALA A 114 2.15 -4.90 -0.79
CA ALA A 114 3.53 -4.94 -1.28
C ALA A 114 3.74 -4.02 -2.50
N LEU A 115 2.75 -3.96 -3.38
CA LEU A 115 2.70 -3.12 -4.57
C LEU A 115 2.74 -1.64 -4.21
N LEU A 116 1.90 -1.21 -3.28
CA LEU A 116 1.86 0.17 -2.80
C LEU A 116 3.13 0.55 -2.05
N ALA A 117 3.70 -0.38 -1.27
CA ALA A 117 4.99 -0.18 -0.62
C ALA A 117 6.12 0.02 -1.66
N HIS A 118 6.15 -0.80 -2.71
CA HIS A 118 7.11 -0.65 -3.81
C HIS A 118 6.97 0.70 -4.50
N TRP A 119 5.74 1.12 -4.83
CA TRP A 119 5.47 2.43 -5.42
C TRP A 119 5.89 3.59 -4.49
N ALA A 120 5.58 3.50 -3.19
CA ALA A 120 5.99 4.50 -2.22
C ALA A 120 7.51 4.61 -2.13
N CYS A 121 8.24 3.49 -2.09
CA CYS A 121 9.70 3.48 -2.09
C CYS A 121 10.28 4.16 -3.33
N ALA A 122 9.71 3.94 -4.50
CA ALA A 122 10.19 4.52 -5.76
C ALA A 122 9.86 6.02 -5.91
N THR A 123 8.79 6.51 -5.27
CA THR A 123 8.31 7.90 -5.42
C THR A 123 8.66 8.81 -4.26
N THR A 124 8.99 8.26 -3.09
CA THR A 124 9.35 9.04 -1.90
C THR A 124 10.69 9.72 -2.12
N LYS A 125 10.69 11.05 -2.13
CA LYS A 125 11.92 11.84 -2.24
C LYS A 125 12.73 11.75 -0.95
N PRO A 126 14.07 11.62 -1.02
CA PRO A 126 14.90 11.64 0.17
C PRO A 126 14.80 12.99 0.87
N LYS A 127 14.79 12.98 2.21
CA LYS A 127 14.82 14.21 3.01
C LYS A 127 16.11 14.97 2.72
N LYS A 128 16.00 16.12 2.03
CA LYS A 128 17.14 17.02 1.82
C LYS A 128 17.52 17.65 3.16
N LYS A 129 18.76 17.43 3.62
CA LYS A 129 19.32 18.19 4.75
C LYS A 129 19.47 19.65 4.31
N GLN A 130 18.85 20.57 5.04
CA GLN A 130 19.02 21.99 4.80
C GLN A 130 20.47 22.37 5.07
N GLN A 131 21.18 22.89 4.06
CA GLN A 131 22.51 23.46 4.25
C GLN A 131 22.33 24.90 4.73
N ILE A 132 22.69 25.18 5.97
CA ILE A 132 22.82 26.56 6.46
C ILE A 132 24.19 27.05 5.99
N ARG A 133 24.22 28.12 5.19
CA ARG A 133 25.45 28.81 4.77
C ARG A 133 25.44 30.21 5.39
N TYR A 134 26.56 30.58 6.01
CA TYR A 134 26.83 31.91 6.55
C TYR A 134 27.60 32.73 5.51
#